data_AF-A0A6P0Y5B4-F1
#
_entry.id   AF-A0A6P0Y5B4-F1
#
_cell.length_a   1.000
_cell.length_b   1.000
_cell.length_c   1.000
_cell.angle_alpha   90.00
_cell.angle_beta   90.00
_cell.angle_gamma   90.00
#
_symmetry.space_group_name_H-M   'P 1'
#
loop_
_entity.id
_entity.type
_entity.pdbx_description
1 polymer ?
#
loop_
_entity_poly.entity_id
_entity_poly.type
_entity_poly.pdbx_seq_one_letter_code
_entity_poly.pdbx_strand_id
1 'polypeptide(L)' 'MYGCQQELIKNPQLLPFLEYLCTTANKLVNCGIYLARQWYFKLGCIIGKYDLEKQLK' A
#
# COMPACT_ATOMS: atom_id res chain seq x y z
N MET A 1 -2.29 2.11 -10.52
CA MET A 1 -1.67 0.77 -10.48
C MET A 1 -0.17 0.99 -10.41
N TYR A 2 0.48 0.76 -9.27
CA TYR A 2 1.95 0.76 -9.24
C TYR A 2 2.41 -0.43 -10.08
N GLY A 3 2.76 -0.18 -11.34
CA GLY A 3 3.41 -1.14 -12.23
C GLY A 3 4.90 -0.82 -12.24
N CYS A 4 5.73 -1.86 -12.32
CA CYS A 4 7.15 -1.65 -12.59
C CYS A 4 7.33 -1.17 -14.02
N GLN A 5 8.17 -0.16 -14.24
CA GLN A 5 8.51 0.31 -15.57
C GLN A 5 9.40 -0.75 -16.23
N GLN A 6 8.79 -1.59 -17.05
CA GLN A 6 9.42 -2.79 -17.63
C GLN A 6 10.67 -2.46 -18.47
N GLU A 7 10.71 -1.29 -19.11
CA GLU A 7 11.82 -0.83 -19.95
C GLU A 7 13.16 -0.65 -19.21
N LEU A 8 13.14 -0.43 -17.89
CA LEU A 8 14.37 -0.25 -17.08
C LEU A 8 14.83 -1.54 -16.39
N ILE A 9 13.99 -2.57 -16.31
CA ILE A 9 14.29 -3.80 -15.57
C ILE A 9 14.53 -4.92 -16.56
N LYS A 10 15.80 -5.10 -16.97
CA LYS A 10 16.21 -6.12 -17.94
C LYS A 10 16.58 -7.47 -17.30
N ASN A 11 16.33 -7.65 -16.01
CA ASN A 11 16.62 -8.91 -15.31
C ASN A 11 15.34 -9.75 -15.15
N PRO A 12 15.15 -10.82 -15.94
CA PRO A 12 13.94 -11.64 -15.90
C PRO A 12 13.76 -12.38 -14.57
N GLN A 13 14.82 -12.61 -13.78
CA GLN A 13 14.72 -13.25 -12.47
C GLN A 13 14.13 -12.31 -11.40
N LEU A 14 14.25 -10.99 -11.58
CA LEU A 14 13.73 -9.99 -10.64
C LEU A 14 12.27 -9.63 -10.90
N LEU A 15 11.76 -9.86 -12.12
CA LEU A 15 10.39 -9.48 -12.50
C LEU A 15 9.32 -10.06 -11.58
N PRO A 16 9.33 -11.36 -11.21
CA PRO A 16 8.29 -11.93 -10.35
C PRO A 16 8.29 -11.32 -8.94
N PHE A 17 9.46 -11.03 -8.39
CA PHE A 17 9.59 -10.40 -7.07
C PHE A 17 9.07 -8.97 -7.08
N LEU A 18 9.38 -8.22 -8.13
CA LEU A 18 8.92 -6.84 -8.28
C LEU A 18 7.41 -6.76 -8.52
N GLU A 19 6.86 -7.68 -9.31
CA GLU A 19 5.41 -7.78 -9.49
C GLU A 19 4.71 -8.12 -8.18
N TYR A 20 5.23 -9.08 -7.42
CA TYR A 20 4.72 -9.42 -6.09
C TYR A 20 4.79 -8.22 -5.13
N LEU A 21 5.93 -7.53 -5.07
CA LEU A 21 6.14 -6.39 -4.18
C LEU A 21 5.20 -5.25 -4.52
N CYS A 22 5.12 -4.85 -5.79
CA CYS A 22 4.24 -3.78 -6.24
C CYS A 22 2.76 -4.14 -6.04
N THR A 23 2.36 -5.38 -6.29
CA THR A 23 0.99 -5.83 -6.08
C THR A 23 0.63 -5.81 -4.60
N THR A 24 1.53 -6.31 -3.74
CA THR A 24 1.32 -6.33 -2.29
C THR A 24 1.28 -4.92 -1.71
N ALA A 25 2.18 -4.04 -2.15
CA ALA A 25 2.18 -2.62 -1.76
C ALA A 25 0.89 -1.91 -2.20
N ASN A 26 0.41 -2.11 -3.44
CA ASN A 26 -0.87 -1.57 -3.91
C ASN A 26 -2.02 -2.04 -3.01
N LYS A 27 -2.10 -3.35 -2.70
CA LYS A 27 -3.15 -3.90 -1.84
C LYS A 27 -3.14 -3.25 -0.46
N LEU A 28 -1.97 -3.14 0.16
CA LEU A 28 -1.81 -2.53 1.48
C LEU A 28 -2.23 -1.04 1.47
N VAL A 29 -1.78 -0.27 0.48
CA VAL A 29 -2.16 1.14 0.34
C VAL A 29 -3.67 1.29 0.16
N ASN A 30 -4.29 0.45 -0.68
CA ASN A 30 -5.74 0.48 -0.88
C ASN A 30 -6.51 0.18 0.41
N CYS A 31 -6.09 -0.84 1.18
CA CYS A 31 -6.65 -1.15 2.49
C CYS A 31 -6.52 0.04 3.46
N GLY A 32 -5.34 0.66 3.53
CA GLY A 32 -5.09 1.83 4.38
C GLY A 32 -5.96 3.04 4.00
N ILE A 33 -6.07 3.36 2.71
CA ILE A 33 -6.93 4.45 2.21
C ILE A 33 -8.40 4.16 2.52
N TYR A 34 -8.85 2.93 2.29
CA TYR A 34 -10.23 2.55 2.60
C TYR A 34 -10.54 2.75 4.08
N LEU A 35 -9.66 2.27 4.97
CA LEU A 35 -9.81 2.45 6.40
C LEU A 35 -9.83 3.93 6.80
N ALA A 36 -8.88 4.72 6.30
CA ALA A 36 -8.81 6.16 6.59
C ALA A 36 -10.10 6.89 6.17
N ARG A 37 -10.69 6.53 5.02
CA ARG A 37 -11.98 7.07 4.59
C ARG A 37 -13.11 6.66 5.52
N GLN A 38 -13.18 5.39 5.91
CA GLN A 38 -14.21 4.91 6.84
C GLN A 38 -14.13 5.64 8.18
N TRP A 39 -12.94 5.87 8.69
CA TRP A 39 -12.71 6.63 9.91
C TRP A 39 -13.14 8.09 9.76
N TYR A 40 -12.74 8.74 8.67
CA TYR A 40 -13.14 10.13 8.42
C TYR A 40 -14.66 10.29 8.37
N PHE A 41 -15.35 9.42 7.61
CA PHE A 41 -16.80 9.52 7.48
C PHE A 41 -17.57 9.13 8.74
N LYS A 42 -17.03 8.24 9.59
CA LYS A 42 -17.73 7.76 10.80
C LYS A 42 -17.38 8.54 12.06
N LEU A 43 -16.14 9.01 12.18
CA LEU A 43 -15.58 9.62 13.38
C LEU A 43 -15.17 11.09 13.18
N GLY A 44 -15.18 11.58 11.94
CA GLY A 44 -14.77 12.96 11.63
C GLY A 44 -13.27 13.21 11.73
N CYS A 45 -12.44 12.17 11.82
CA CYS A 45 -11.00 12.29 11.99
C CYS A 45 -10.20 11.52 10.92
N ILE A 46 -9.01 12.04 10.58
CA ILE A 46 -8.05 11.37 9.70
C ILE A 46 -6.96 10.78 10.59
N ILE A 47 -6.71 9.47 10.43
CA ILE A 47 -5.63 8.75 11.12
C ILE A 47 -4.27 9.17 10.57
N GLY A 48 -3.35 9.51 11.46
CA GLY A 48 -1.96 9.76 11.15
C GLY A 48 -1.22 8.47 10.76
N LYS A 49 -0.09 8.63 10.05
CA LYS A 49 0.70 7.49 9.52
C LYS A 49 1.07 6.42 10.54
N TYR A 50 1.22 6.78 11.82
CA TYR A 50 1.70 5.91 12.89
C TYR A 50 0.64 5.62 13.96
N ASP A 51 -0.59 6.10 13.79
CA ASP A 51 -1.63 5.95 14.81
C ASP A 51 -2.09 4.49 14.96
N LEU A 52 -2.13 3.75 13.84
CA LEU A 52 -2.42 2.31 13.87
C LEU A 52 -1.29 1.46 14.45
N GLU A 53 -0.03 1.84 14.24
CA GLU A 53 1.12 1.08 14.77
C GLU A 53 1.08 1.03 16.30
N LYS A 54 0.66 2.13 16.94
CA LYS A 54 0.53 2.21 18.40
C LYS A 54 -0.58 1.32 18.97
N GLN A 55 -1.57 0.93 18.16
CA GLN A 55 -2.67 0.07 18.59
C GLN A 55 -2.40 -1.44 18.37
N LEU A 56 -1.38 -1.77 17.58
CA LEU A 56 -0.98 -3.15 17.25
C LEU A 56 0.19 -3.69 18.10
N LYS A 57 0.78 -2.86 18.96
CA LYS A 57 1.79 -3.24 19.97
C LYS A 57 1.12 -3.55 21.30
#